data_AF-A0AA88LT95-F1
#
_entry.id   AF-A0AA88LT95-F1
#
_cell.length_a   1.000
_cell.length_b   1.000
_cell.length_c   1.000
_cell.angle_alpha   90.00
_cell.angle_beta   90.00
_cell.angle_gamma   90.00
#
_symmetry.space_group_name_H-M   'P 1'
#
loop_
_entity.id
_entity.type
_entity.pdbx_description
1 polymer ?
#
loop_
_entity_poly.entity_id
_entity_poly.type
_entity_poly.pdbx_seq_one_letter_code
_entity_poly.pdbx_strand_id
1 'polypeptide(L)'
;MFCIGAVSQQKSQKIREKIRRHQLHRHLPEIQAFQTVQLSHHDPKPEPYNKPTDPADRSEVHLSQDLAEVHECNAVLSDGPKQLDMQRQEFDYKLQELAAQNGKVAELKGMLLELKEQEQRNTTLLKTLMDHLQQHGTLHLSYLQSGGNDPQILAHLQHLLDVAIKLEMQAGKKTLLKTKRQRDKYLSRELVSVELENQHLEEELMKMELRKRTSRTTSNFRPAEQEMRAAKMNIELLNNEIEINHLRKQIMSRKMTPSLVTFPPLEEPRSPTLTKHLMNQSDGLYPSPYDPMTGFVVFYDFILGLCKSYRVCRLMVGIYSGDVCLGSPSILPPVYCDPVSSPQHNAEGKAILASKQAVPGVQPATSISLVMQLQASGGYDIYGYEVTHLAPRGWMKLHLFDHHDRLITGRWKVPIRLLPAKPSMTTAEVNFVPQLDNAELYLRIVNTRYAEIQSSVPISINNAGIYQFPPVQTPRHPLGVQESHESIKSPDDQRERVHDSTFSQHLVNTAS
;
A
#
# COMPACT_ATOMS: atom_id res chain seq x y z
N MET A 1 -42.08 22.23 5.71
CA MET A 1 -41.14 22.88 4.78
C MET A 1 -40.36 21.78 4.05
N PHE A 2 -40.71 21.59 2.78
CA PHE A 2 -40.06 20.94 1.62
C PHE A 2 -39.13 19.70 1.74
N CYS A 3 -39.68 18.58 1.24
CA CYS A 3 -39.24 17.77 0.08
C CYS A 3 -37.74 17.41 -0.12
N ILE A 4 -37.30 16.24 0.38
CA ILE A 4 -36.08 15.55 -0.11
C ILE A 4 -36.34 14.06 -0.51
N GLY A 5 -37.58 13.56 -0.40
CA GLY A 5 -37.90 12.15 -0.70
C GLY A 5 -38.29 11.81 -2.15
N ALA A 6 -38.77 12.77 -2.95
CA ALA A 6 -39.48 12.46 -4.20
C ALA A 6 -38.58 12.17 -5.41
N VAL A 7 -37.36 12.73 -5.46
CA VAL A 7 -36.49 12.63 -6.65
C VAL A 7 -35.85 11.25 -6.81
N SER A 8 -35.69 10.51 -5.70
CA SER A 8 -35.07 9.17 -5.71
C SER A 8 -36.02 8.07 -6.20
N GLN A 9 -37.31 8.16 -5.84
CA GLN A 9 -38.32 7.19 -6.29
C GLN A 9 -38.59 7.27 -7.80
N GLN A 10 -38.63 8.47 -8.37
CA GLN A 10 -38.93 8.66 -9.80
C GLN A 10 -37.83 8.11 -10.71
N LYS A 11 -36.56 8.22 -10.29
CA LYS A 11 -35.42 7.61 -11.01
C LYS A 11 -35.43 6.08 -10.90
N SER A 12 -35.79 5.55 -9.72
CA SER A 12 -35.90 4.11 -9.49
C SER A 12 -37.06 3.46 -10.28
N GLN A 13 -38.16 4.19 -10.50
CA GLN A 13 -39.26 3.73 -11.35
C GLN A 13 -38.90 3.76 -12.84
N LYS A 14 -38.20 4.80 -13.32
CA LYS A 14 -37.71 4.87 -14.72
C LYS A 14 -36.78 3.71 -15.08
N ILE A 15 -35.92 3.30 -14.15
CA ILE A 15 -34.99 2.18 -14.36
C ILE A 15 -35.74 0.85 -14.42
N ARG A 16 -36.71 0.63 -13.53
CA ARG A 16 -37.55 -0.59 -13.54
C ARG A 16 -38.38 -0.71 -14.82
N GLU A 17 -38.97 0.38 -15.30
CA GLU A 17 -39.75 0.35 -16.54
C GLU A 17 -38.87 0.12 -17.78
N LYS A 18 -37.63 0.61 -17.78
CA LYS A 18 -36.66 0.38 -18.87
C LYS A 18 -36.22 -1.09 -18.91
N ILE A 19 -36.03 -1.72 -17.75
CA ILE A 19 -35.73 -3.16 -17.64
C ILE A 19 -36.93 -4.00 -18.12
N ARG A 20 -38.15 -3.62 -17.74
CA ARG A 20 -39.38 -4.31 -18.15
C ARG A 20 -39.60 -4.27 -19.67
N ARG A 21 -39.34 -3.12 -20.32
CA ARG A 21 -39.41 -2.99 -21.79
C ARG A 21 -38.35 -3.83 -22.51
N HIS A 22 -37.16 -3.94 -21.94
CA HIS A 22 -36.08 -4.74 -22.54
C HIS A 22 -36.32 -6.25 -22.41
N GLN A 23 -37.02 -6.68 -21.35
CA GLN A 23 -37.41 -8.09 -21.18
C GLN A 23 -38.61 -8.48 -22.08
N LEU A 24 -39.54 -7.56 -22.36
CA LEU A 24 -40.65 -7.78 -23.29
C LEU A 24 -40.21 -7.94 -24.76
N HIS A 25 -39.09 -7.33 -25.17
CA HIS A 25 -38.56 -7.48 -26.53
C HIS A 25 -37.77 -8.77 -26.77
N ARG A 26 -37.54 -9.60 -25.74
CA ARG A 26 -36.76 -10.84 -25.88
C ARG A 26 -37.59 -12.12 -26.05
N HIS A 27 -38.92 -12.04 -26.02
CA HIS A 27 -39.78 -13.20 -26.22
C HIS A 27 -40.98 -12.87 -27.10
N LEU A 28 -40.85 -13.07 -28.41
CA LEU A 28 -41.89 -13.67 -29.26
C LEU A 28 -41.21 -14.27 -30.53
N PRO A 29 -41.80 -15.34 -31.12
CA PRO A 29 -41.04 -16.44 -31.71
C PRO A 29 -40.77 -16.29 -33.21
N GLU A 30 -39.63 -16.82 -33.64
CA GLU A 30 -39.47 -17.36 -35.00
C GLU A 30 -40.46 -18.52 -35.19
N ILE A 31 -41.18 -18.53 -36.32
CA ILE A 31 -41.37 -19.71 -37.18
C ILE A 31 -42.23 -19.33 -38.44
N GLN A 32 -41.75 -19.82 -39.59
CA GLN A 32 -42.44 -20.17 -40.86
C GLN A 32 -42.82 -19.08 -41.89
N ALA A 33 -42.00 -18.98 -42.93
CA ALA A 33 -42.31 -19.37 -44.33
C ALA A 33 -41.02 -19.10 -45.15
N PHE A 34 -40.40 -20.01 -45.89
CA PHE A 34 -40.93 -20.75 -47.03
C PHE A 34 -40.10 -22.01 -47.26
N GLN A 35 -40.79 -23.13 -47.46
CA GLN A 35 -40.27 -24.33 -48.10
C GLN A 35 -41.15 -24.59 -49.34
N THR A 36 -40.62 -24.28 -50.52
CA THR A 36 -41.07 -24.78 -51.83
C THR A 36 -39.86 -24.55 -52.76
N VAL A 37 -39.09 -25.59 -53.12
CA VAL A 37 -39.28 -26.43 -54.33
C VAL A 37 -39.15 -25.55 -55.58
N GLN A 38 -38.29 -25.73 -56.57
CA GLN A 38 -37.38 -26.78 -57.04
C GLN A 38 -36.62 -26.18 -58.25
N LEU A 39 -35.53 -26.83 -58.66
CA LEU A 39 -34.98 -26.95 -60.03
C LEU A 39 -35.27 -25.84 -61.07
N SER A 40 -34.22 -25.21 -61.59
CA SER A 40 -33.63 -25.62 -62.88
C SER A 40 -32.57 -24.63 -63.35
N HIS A 41 -31.33 -25.10 -63.44
CA HIS A 41 -30.33 -24.55 -64.35
C HIS A 41 -30.82 -24.75 -65.78
N HIS A 42 -30.91 -23.67 -66.55
CA HIS A 42 -30.74 -23.74 -68.00
C HIS A 42 -30.22 -22.38 -68.51
N ASP A 43 -28.98 -22.40 -68.99
CA ASP A 43 -28.48 -21.48 -70.02
C ASP A 43 -29.34 -21.66 -71.29
N PRO A 44 -29.50 -20.60 -72.11
CA PRO A 44 -28.67 -20.58 -73.31
C PRO A 44 -28.14 -19.20 -73.77
N LYS A 45 -27.03 -19.37 -74.48
CA LYS A 45 -26.21 -18.49 -75.34
C LYS A 45 -26.98 -17.99 -76.61
N PRO A 46 -26.38 -17.23 -77.55
CA PRO A 46 -26.91 -15.96 -78.09
C PRO A 46 -27.17 -15.99 -79.62
N GLU A 47 -27.39 -14.79 -80.22
CA GLU A 47 -27.32 -14.40 -81.66
C GLU A 47 -28.66 -14.08 -82.38
N PRO A 48 -28.69 -13.37 -83.55
CA PRO A 48 -28.14 -12.03 -83.82
C PRO A 48 -28.97 -11.16 -84.86
N TYR A 49 -28.48 -9.94 -85.16
CA TYR A 49 -28.62 -9.13 -86.40
C TYR A 49 -30.00 -8.62 -86.92
N ASN A 50 -30.23 -7.29 -86.96
CA ASN A 50 -30.07 -6.40 -88.15
C ASN A 50 -30.86 -5.05 -88.08
N LYS A 51 -30.23 -4.01 -88.65
CA LYS A 51 -30.67 -2.60 -88.92
C LYS A 51 -31.75 -2.50 -90.03
N PRO A 52 -32.04 -1.32 -90.65
CA PRO A 52 -32.47 0.01 -90.17
C PRO A 52 -33.69 0.56 -90.96
N THR A 53 -34.48 1.52 -90.45
CA THR A 53 -35.25 2.44 -91.34
C THR A 53 -35.66 3.73 -90.62
N ASP A 54 -35.32 4.85 -91.24
CA ASP A 54 -35.98 6.17 -91.16
C ASP A 54 -36.39 6.48 -92.63
N PRO A 55 -37.42 7.29 -93.00
CA PRO A 55 -37.67 8.61 -92.42
C PRO A 55 -39.14 9.10 -92.32
N ALA A 56 -39.27 10.25 -91.64
CA ALA A 56 -40.18 11.37 -91.93
C ALA A 56 -41.63 11.40 -91.38
N ASP A 57 -41.83 12.39 -90.51
CA ASP A 57 -42.77 13.51 -90.63
C ASP A 57 -43.86 13.63 -89.54
N ARG A 58 -43.97 14.88 -89.02
CA ARG A 58 -45.01 15.49 -88.16
C ARG A 58 -45.00 15.22 -86.65
N SER A 59 -44.45 16.18 -85.90
CA SER A 59 -45.22 17.15 -85.10
C SER A 59 -44.37 17.72 -83.96
N GLU A 60 -43.73 18.84 -84.27
CA GLU A 60 -42.77 19.56 -83.43
C GLU A 60 -43.50 20.52 -82.47
N VAL A 61 -44.30 20.02 -81.51
CA VAL A 61 -44.88 20.85 -80.42
C VAL A 61 -44.97 20.15 -79.05
N HIS A 62 -44.48 18.90 -78.90
CA HIS A 62 -44.50 18.23 -77.58
C HIS A 62 -43.12 17.86 -77.00
N LEU A 63 -42.03 18.12 -77.72
CA LEU A 63 -40.72 17.62 -77.30
C LEU A 63 -40.01 18.45 -76.22
N SER A 64 -40.49 19.65 -75.89
CA SER A 64 -39.85 20.51 -74.88
C SER A 64 -40.39 20.28 -73.45
N GLN A 65 -41.51 19.56 -73.31
CA GLN A 65 -42.11 19.25 -72.01
C GLN A 65 -41.64 17.87 -71.50
N ASP A 66 -41.44 16.91 -72.40
CA ASP A 66 -40.93 15.57 -72.06
C ASP A 66 -39.43 15.55 -71.68
N LEU A 67 -38.61 16.49 -72.20
CA LEU A 67 -37.19 16.57 -71.81
C LEU A 67 -37.01 17.11 -70.38
N ALA A 68 -37.91 17.96 -69.89
CA ALA A 68 -37.87 18.44 -68.51
C ALA A 68 -38.28 17.35 -67.51
N GLU A 69 -39.32 16.56 -67.83
CA GLU A 69 -39.77 15.43 -66.99
C GLU A 69 -38.75 14.27 -66.95
N VAL A 70 -38.01 14.01 -68.03
CA VAL A 70 -36.94 13.00 -68.04
C VAL A 70 -35.72 13.44 -67.22
N HIS A 71 -35.41 14.74 -67.15
CA HIS A 71 -34.36 15.26 -66.29
C HIS A 71 -34.76 15.28 -64.80
N GLU A 72 -36.03 15.48 -64.49
CA GLU A 72 -36.56 15.41 -63.12
C GLU A 72 -36.65 13.95 -62.61
N CYS A 73 -36.95 12.99 -63.48
CA CYS A 73 -36.92 11.56 -63.13
C CYS A 73 -35.49 10.99 -62.96
N ASN A 74 -34.50 11.52 -63.68
CA ASN A 74 -33.09 11.10 -63.53
C ASN A 74 -32.43 11.62 -62.24
N ALA A 75 -32.92 12.70 -61.64
CA ALA A 75 -32.45 13.17 -60.34
C ALA A 75 -32.92 12.24 -59.19
N VAL A 76 -34.14 11.71 -59.28
CA VAL A 76 -34.73 10.80 -58.27
C VAL A 76 -34.11 9.38 -58.33
N LEU A 77 -33.60 8.96 -59.49
CA LEU A 77 -32.87 7.70 -59.65
C LEU A 77 -31.37 7.78 -59.28
N SER A 78 -30.83 8.96 -58.97
CA SER A 78 -29.41 9.15 -58.57
C SER A 78 -29.14 8.90 -57.08
N ASP A 79 -30.16 9.01 -56.23
CA ASP A 79 -30.00 8.87 -54.77
C ASP A 79 -30.22 7.44 -54.26
N GLY A 80 -31.04 6.63 -54.96
CA GLY A 80 -31.26 5.22 -54.64
C GLY A 80 -29.97 4.37 -54.65
N PRO A 81 -29.11 4.46 -55.69
CA PRO A 81 -27.84 3.73 -55.74
C PRO A 81 -26.88 4.15 -54.61
N LYS A 82 -26.79 5.46 -54.32
CA LYS A 82 -25.93 5.99 -53.25
C LYS A 82 -26.40 5.55 -51.87
N GLN A 83 -27.71 5.49 -51.65
CA GLN A 83 -28.27 5.05 -50.37
C GLN A 83 -28.07 3.55 -50.15
N LEU A 84 -28.18 2.74 -51.21
CA LEU A 84 -27.86 1.31 -51.17
C LEU A 84 -26.36 1.06 -50.94
N ASP A 85 -25.49 1.86 -51.54
CA ASP A 85 -24.03 1.76 -51.32
C ASP A 85 -23.65 2.14 -49.89
N MET A 86 -24.27 3.18 -49.33
CA MET A 86 -24.08 3.57 -47.94
C MET A 86 -24.58 2.49 -46.97
N GLN A 87 -25.74 1.87 -47.25
CA GLN A 87 -26.23 0.74 -46.47
C GLN A 87 -25.30 -0.48 -46.58
N ARG A 88 -24.76 -0.79 -47.77
CA ARG A 88 -23.77 -1.86 -47.94
C ARG A 88 -22.54 -1.63 -47.08
N GLN A 89 -21.98 -0.42 -47.10
CA GLN A 89 -20.83 -0.07 -46.26
C GLN A 89 -21.14 -0.19 -44.77
N GLU A 90 -22.35 0.19 -44.34
CA GLU A 90 -22.77 0.04 -42.94
C GLU A 90 -22.90 -1.44 -42.54
N PHE A 91 -23.43 -2.30 -43.43
CA PHE A 91 -23.50 -3.74 -43.21
C PHE A 91 -22.12 -4.39 -43.17
N ASP A 92 -21.21 -4.01 -44.06
CA ASP A 92 -19.83 -4.52 -44.08
C ASP A 92 -19.08 -4.10 -42.81
N TYR A 93 -19.26 -2.85 -42.36
CA TYR A 93 -18.70 -2.38 -41.09
C TYR A 93 -19.22 -3.18 -39.89
N LYS A 94 -20.54 -3.41 -39.82
CA LYS A 94 -21.16 -4.23 -38.76
C LYS A 94 -20.69 -5.69 -38.80
N LEU A 95 -20.49 -6.27 -39.99
CA LEU A 95 -19.95 -7.62 -40.14
C LEU A 95 -18.50 -7.72 -39.68
N GLN A 96 -17.67 -6.74 -40.02
CA GLN A 96 -16.28 -6.64 -39.57
C GLN A 96 -16.19 -6.52 -38.03
N GLU A 97 -17.06 -5.70 -37.43
CA GLU A 97 -17.14 -5.53 -35.98
C GLU A 97 -17.58 -6.83 -35.28
N LEU A 98 -18.59 -7.52 -35.82
CA LEU A 98 -19.03 -8.82 -35.31
C LEU A 98 -17.95 -9.90 -35.44
N ALA A 99 -17.21 -9.92 -36.55
CA ALA A 99 -16.08 -10.84 -36.74
C ALA A 99 -14.96 -10.57 -35.72
N ALA A 100 -14.64 -9.30 -35.44
CA ALA A 100 -13.67 -8.91 -34.43
C ALA A 100 -14.13 -9.27 -33.00
N GLN A 101 -15.42 -9.12 -32.69
CA GLN A 101 -15.99 -9.59 -31.42
C GLN A 101 -15.93 -11.11 -31.29
N ASN A 102 -16.19 -11.85 -32.38
CA ASN A 102 -16.11 -13.31 -32.38
C ASN A 102 -14.67 -13.82 -32.16
N GLY A 103 -13.66 -13.11 -32.66
CA GLY A 103 -12.25 -13.38 -32.38
C GLY A 103 -11.91 -13.27 -30.89
N LYS A 104 -12.37 -12.20 -30.22
CA LYS A 104 -12.20 -12.02 -28.77
C LYS A 104 -12.91 -13.09 -27.95
N VAL A 105 -14.09 -13.54 -28.40
CA VAL A 105 -14.82 -14.64 -27.75
C VAL A 105 -14.06 -15.97 -27.90
N ALA A 106 -13.40 -16.22 -29.02
CA ALA A 106 -12.56 -17.40 -29.20
C ALA A 106 -11.31 -17.35 -28.29
N GLU A 107 -10.68 -16.19 -28.15
CA GLU A 107 -9.54 -15.97 -27.25
C GLU A 107 -9.93 -16.18 -25.78
N LEU A 108 -11.07 -15.61 -25.35
CA LEU A 108 -11.62 -15.83 -24.00
C LEU A 108 -11.95 -17.30 -23.73
N LYS A 109 -12.49 -18.02 -24.72
CA LYS A 109 -12.74 -19.46 -24.60
C LYS A 109 -11.43 -20.25 -24.46
N GLY A 110 -10.37 -19.85 -25.16
CA GLY A 110 -9.03 -20.42 -25.02
C GLY A 110 -8.46 -20.23 -23.62
N MET A 111 -8.47 -19.00 -23.11
CA MET A 111 -8.00 -18.71 -21.75
C MET A 111 -8.82 -19.43 -20.66
N LEU A 112 -10.13 -19.58 -20.85
CA LEU A 112 -10.98 -20.33 -19.92
C LEU A 112 -10.61 -21.82 -19.90
N LEU A 113 -10.27 -22.40 -21.06
CA LEU A 113 -9.83 -23.78 -21.16
C LEU A 113 -8.47 -24.00 -20.45
N GLU A 114 -7.53 -23.08 -20.64
CA GLU A 114 -6.21 -23.11 -20.01
C GLU A 114 -6.30 -22.96 -18.48
N LEU A 115 -7.13 -22.03 -17.98
CA LEU A 115 -7.39 -21.88 -16.56
C LEU A 115 -7.99 -23.15 -15.94
N LYS A 116 -8.92 -23.79 -16.65
CA LYS A 116 -9.54 -25.04 -16.19
C LYS A 116 -8.51 -26.19 -16.13
N GLU A 117 -7.60 -26.26 -17.09
CA GLU A 117 -6.52 -27.24 -17.06
C GLU A 117 -5.55 -26.96 -15.90
N GLN A 118 -5.22 -25.69 -15.66
CA GLN A 118 -4.36 -25.29 -14.55
C GLN A 118 -5.00 -25.60 -13.19
N GLU A 119 -6.31 -25.39 -13.03
CA GLU A 119 -7.07 -25.77 -11.84
C GLU A 119 -7.01 -27.28 -11.59
N GLN A 120 -7.15 -28.10 -12.65
CA GLN A 120 -7.04 -29.55 -12.54
C GLN A 120 -5.63 -29.99 -12.12
N ARG A 121 -4.58 -29.37 -12.68
CA ARG A 121 -3.19 -29.64 -12.28
C ARG A 121 -2.95 -29.28 -10.81
N ASN A 122 -3.45 -28.13 -10.37
CA ASN A 122 -3.35 -27.70 -8.97
C ASN A 122 -4.09 -28.65 -8.03
N THR A 123 -5.27 -29.11 -8.41
CA THR A 123 -6.06 -30.08 -7.64
C THR A 123 -5.31 -31.41 -7.49
N THR A 124 -4.68 -31.88 -8.57
CA THR A 124 -3.88 -33.12 -8.55
C THR A 124 -2.65 -32.97 -7.67
N LEU A 125 -1.94 -31.85 -7.77
CA LEU A 125 -0.77 -31.57 -6.94
C LEU A 125 -1.13 -31.50 -5.45
N LEU A 126 -2.22 -30.80 -5.12
CA LEU A 126 -2.71 -30.70 -3.74
C LEU A 126 -3.07 -32.07 -3.17
N LYS A 127 -3.68 -32.95 -3.99
CA LYS A 127 -3.97 -34.32 -3.60
C LYS A 127 -2.69 -35.11 -3.29
N THR A 128 -1.68 -35.04 -4.16
CA THR A 128 -0.40 -35.71 -3.94
C THR A 128 0.31 -35.21 -2.67
N LEU A 129 0.27 -33.89 -2.41
CA LEU A 129 0.86 -33.31 -1.21
C LEU A 129 0.14 -33.76 0.06
N MET A 130 -1.20 -33.84 0.01
CA MET A 130 -2.00 -34.35 1.12
C MET A 130 -1.69 -35.82 1.40
N ASP A 131 -1.59 -36.65 0.36
CA ASP A 131 -1.21 -38.06 0.48
C ASP A 131 0.18 -38.21 1.09
N HIS A 132 1.17 -37.40 0.68
CA HIS A 132 2.51 -37.40 1.27
C HIS A 132 2.51 -36.97 2.75
N LEU A 133 1.75 -35.92 3.11
CA LEU A 133 1.65 -35.47 4.50
C LEU A 133 0.98 -36.54 5.38
N GLN A 134 -0.03 -37.23 4.86
CA GLN A 134 -0.69 -38.33 5.55
C GLN A 134 0.25 -39.54 5.72
N GLN A 135 1.05 -39.87 4.70
CA GLN A 135 2.10 -40.89 4.79
C GLN A 135 3.14 -40.51 5.84
N HIS A 136 3.63 -39.27 5.85
CA HIS A 136 4.59 -38.78 6.84
C HIS A 136 4.01 -38.82 8.27
N GLY A 137 2.74 -38.44 8.44
CA GLY A 137 2.04 -38.54 9.72
C GLY A 137 1.90 -39.98 10.21
N THR A 138 1.62 -40.91 9.30
CA THR A 138 1.52 -42.36 9.62
C THR A 138 2.88 -42.92 10.03
N LEU A 139 3.95 -42.59 9.29
CA LEU A 139 5.32 -43.00 9.62
C LEU A 139 5.80 -42.40 10.95
N HIS A 140 5.45 -41.14 11.22
CA HIS A 140 5.78 -40.51 12.50
C HIS A 140 5.03 -41.18 13.66
N LEU A 141 3.76 -41.53 13.46
CA LEU A 141 2.98 -42.24 14.47
C LEU A 141 3.53 -43.66 14.73
N SER A 142 3.93 -44.39 13.69
CA SER A 142 4.57 -45.72 13.86
C SER A 142 5.93 -45.62 14.54
N TYR A 143 6.71 -44.57 14.26
CA TYR A 143 7.98 -44.29 14.95
C TYR A 143 7.78 -44.01 16.45
N LEU A 144 6.78 -43.19 16.79
CA LEU A 144 6.46 -42.89 18.20
C LEU A 144 5.90 -44.12 18.93
N GLN A 145 5.04 -44.90 18.28
CA GLN A 145 4.48 -46.13 18.83
C GLN A 145 5.54 -47.22 19.07
N SER A 146 6.59 -47.26 18.25
CA SER A 146 7.75 -48.16 18.42
C SER A 146 8.81 -47.60 19.39
N GLY A 147 8.51 -46.52 20.12
CA GLY A 147 9.41 -45.93 21.10
C GLY A 147 10.66 -45.29 20.49
N GLY A 148 10.61 -44.91 19.21
CA GLY A 148 11.72 -44.32 18.48
C GLY A 148 12.78 -45.32 18.02
N ASN A 149 12.48 -46.62 18.04
CA ASN A 149 13.42 -47.69 17.67
C ASN A 149 12.94 -48.48 16.44
N ASP A 150 12.28 -47.83 15.49
CA ASP A 150 11.92 -48.45 14.21
C ASP A 150 13.16 -48.53 13.29
N PRO A 151 13.69 -49.73 13.01
CA PRO A 151 14.90 -49.89 12.20
C PRO A 151 14.72 -49.43 10.75
N GLN A 152 13.50 -49.46 10.20
CA GLN A 152 13.25 -49.01 8.82
C GLN A 152 13.36 -47.49 8.70
N ILE A 153 12.82 -46.76 9.68
CA ILE A 153 12.85 -45.29 9.72
C ILE A 153 14.26 -44.79 10.02
N LEU A 154 14.99 -45.44 10.94
CA LEU A 154 16.38 -45.12 11.21
C LEU A 154 17.29 -45.40 10.00
N ALA A 155 17.08 -46.50 9.27
CA ALA A 155 17.80 -46.78 8.03
C ALA A 155 17.49 -45.75 6.93
N HIS A 156 16.23 -45.30 6.82
CA HIS A 156 15.85 -44.26 5.88
C HIS A 156 16.49 -42.91 6.23
N LEU A 157 16.48 -42.50 7.50
CA LEU A 157 17.15 -41.28 7.98
C LEU A 157 18.66 -41.35 7.76
N GLN A 158 19.29 -42.50 8.04
CA GLN A 158 20.70 -42.75 7.77
C GLN A 158 21.03 -42.63 6.27
N HIS A 159 20.18 -43.19 5.40
CA HIS A 159 20.31 -43.06 3.95
C HIS A 159 20.15 -41.60 3.50
N LEU A 160 19.19 -40.86 4.05
CA LEU A 160 18.99 -39.44 3.74
C LEU A 160 20.18 -38.58 4.18
N LEU A 161 20.76 -38.88 5.35
CA LEU A 161 21.98 -38.26 5.84
C LEU A 161 23.17 -38.56 4.92
N ASP A 162 23.33 -39.80 4.48
CA ASP A 162 24.39 -40.18 3.53
C ASP A 162 24.21 -39.49 2.17
N VAL A 163 22.97 -39.36 1.68
CA VAL A 163 22.65 -38.57 0.47
C VAL A 163 23.00 -37.09 0.66
N ALA A 164 22.65 -36.48 1.80
CA ALA A 164 22.96 -35.08 2.09
C ALA A 164 24.48 -34.84 2.18
N ILE A 165 25.21 -35.72 2.88
CA ILE A 165 26.66 -35.68 2.99
C ILE A 165 27.31 -35.84 1.60
N LYS A 166 26.82 -36.76 0.78
CA LYS A 166 27.31 -36.94 -0.60
C LYS A 166 27.05 -35.70 -1.47
N LEU A 167 25.91 -35.04 -1.29
CA LEU A 167 25.60 -33.79 -2.00
C LEU A 167 26.51 -32.63 -1.56
N GLU A 168 26.81 -32.52 -0.27
CA GLU A 168 27.72 -31.53 0.29
C GLU A 168 29.18 -31.78 -0.15
N MET A 169 29.61 -33.04 -0.18
CA MET A 169 30.91 -33.45 -0.71
C MET A 169 31.03 -33.27 -2.24
N GLN A 170 29.93 -33.40 -2.99
CA GLN A 170 29.89 -33.10 -4.42
C GLN A 170 29.90 -31.59 -4.71
N ALA A 171 29.26 -30.79 -3.86
CA ALA A 171 29.29 -29.33 -3.95
C ALA A 171 30.69 -28.76 -3.65
N GLY A 172 31.48 -29.42 -2.79
CA GLY A 172 32.85 -29.02 -2.46
C GLY A 172 33.93 -29.37 -3.49
N LYS A 173 33.63 -30.04 -4.61
CA LYS A 173 34.65 -30.59 -5.53
C LYS A 173 34.50 -30.31 -7.03
N LYS A 174 33.63 -29.39 -7.47
CA LYS A 174 33.57 -29.02 -8.89
C LYS A 174 33.61 -27.51 -9.11
N THR A 175 34.82 -27.01 -9.25
CA THR A 175 35.15 -25.90 -10.15
C THR A 175 34.53 -26.17 -11.53
N LEU A 176 33.75 -25.19 -11.98
CA LEU A 176 33.68 -24.65 -13.35
C LEU A 176 33.79 -25.63 -14.55
N LEU A 177 32.80 -25.49 -15.44
CA LEU A 177 32.80 -25.83 -16.89
C LEU A 177 32.21 -27.18 -17.29
N LYS A 178 30.98 -27.15 -17.84
CA LYS A 178 30.68 -27.36 -19.28
C LYS A 178 29.18 -27.66 -19.50
N THR A 179 28.31 -26.71 -19.19
CA THR A 179 26.92 -26.72 -19.73
C THR A 179 26.21 -25.36 -19.65
N LYS A 180 26.75 -24.40 -18.87
CA LYS A 180 26.19 -23.04 -18.73
C LYS A 180 26.79 -21.98 -19.68
N ARG A 181 27.81 -22.32 -20.47
CA ARG A 181 28.59 -21.36 -21.27
C ARG A 181 27.90 -20.80 -22.52
N GLN A 182 26.76 -21.36 -22.96
CA GLN A 182 26.10 -20.89 -24.19
C GLN A 182 24.95 -19.90 -23.90
N ARG A 183 24.18 -20.12 -22.82
CA ARG A 183 23.14 -19.19 -22.37
C ARG A 183 23.71 -17.93 -21.71
N ASP A 184 24.73 -18.07 -20.86
CA ASP A 184 25.34 -16.91 -20.19
C ASP A 184 26.06 -15.98 -21.17
N LYS A 185 26.56 -16.48 -22.31
CA LYS A 185 27.24 -15.65 -23.33
C LYS A 185 26.27 -14.84 -24.19
N TYR A 186 25.05 -15.34 -24.40
CA TYR A 186 24.00 -14.65 -25.13
C TYR A 186 23.36 -13.56 -24.26
N LEU A 187 23.05 -13.90 -23.00
CA LEU A 187 22.54 -12.94 -22.01
C LEU A 187 23.57 -11.84 -21.71
N SER A 188 24.87 -12.17 -21.63
CA SER A 188 25.92 -11.16 -21.44
C SER A 188 26.09 -10.25 -22.66
N ARG A 189 25.88 -10.77 -23.89
CA ARG A 189 25.95 -9.95 -25.11
C ARG A 189 24.75 -9.03 -25.23
N GLU A 190 23.56 -9.53 -24.95
CA GLU A 190 22.32 -8.74 -24.93
C GLU A 190 22.37 -7.66 -23.85
N LEU A 191 22.87 -8.00 -22.66
CA LEU A 191 23.05 -7.04 -21.57
C LEU A 191 24.04 -5.92 -21.94
N VAL A 192 25.17 -6.26 -22.59
CA VAL A 192 26.14 -5.25 -23.05
C VAL A 192 25.57 -4.37 -24.16
N SER A 193 24.76 -4.95 -25.06
CA SER A 193 24.07 -4.18 -26.10
C SER A 193 23.04 -3.21 -25.53
N VAL A 194 22.24 -3.65 -24.55
CA VAL A 194 21.28 -2.79 -23.85
C VAL A 194 21.98 -1.72 -23.01
N GLU A 195 23.11 -2.04 -22.38
CA GLU A 195 23.89 -1.07 -21.61
C GLU A 195 24.48 0.04 -22.50
N LEU A 196 25.00 -0.32 -23.68
CA LEU A 196 25.49 0.66 -24.66
C LEU A 196 24.36 1.52 -25.23
N GLU A 197 23.18 0.93 -25.45
CA GLU A 197 22.00 1.68 -25.88
C GLU A 197 21.53 2.64 -24.78
N ASN A 198 21.55 2.22 -23.52
CA ASN A 198 21.27 3.09 -22.38
C ASN A 198 22.24 4.26 -22.30
N GLN A 199 23.54 4.03 -22.44
CA GLN A 199 24.54 5.10 -22.44
C GLN A 199 24.31 6.10 -23.58
N HIS A 200 24.02 5.61 -24.79
CA HIS A 200 23.68 6.48 -25.92
C HIS A 200 22.38 7.29 -25.67
N LEU A 201 21.36 6.66 -25.09
CA LEU A 201 20.11 7.34 -24.73
C LEU A 201 20.33 8.39 -23.64
N GLU A 202 21.18 8.11 -22.65
CA GLU A 202 21.59 9.07 -21.61
C GLU A 202 22.33 10.27 -22.21
N GLU A 203 23.22 10.04 -23.18
CA GLU A 203 23.92 11.10 -23.92
C GLU A 203 22.94 11.96 -24.76
N GLU A 204 22.00 11.35 -25.47
CA GLU A 204 20.98 12.07 -26.23
C GLU A 204 20.01 12.82 -25.29
N LEU A 205 19.67 12.28 -24.12
CA LEU A 205 18.90 12.98 -23.07
C LEU A 205 19.68 14.19 -22.55
N MET A 206 20.97 14.04 -22.27
CA MET A 206 21.83 15.12 -21.82
C MET A 206 21.94 16.22 -22.88
N LYS A 207 22.02 15.84 -24.16
CA LYS A 207 22.08 16.76 -25.30
C LYS A 207 20.74 17.44 -25.57
N MET A 208 19.61 16.75 -25.39
CA MET A 208 18.28 17.34 -25.43
C MET A 208 18.06 18.33 -24.28
N GLU A 209 18.50 17.98 -23.07
CA GLU A 209 18.47 18.84 -21.89
C GLU A 209 19.34 20.09 -22.09
N LEU A 210 20.53 19.90 -22.68
CA LEU A 210 21.43 21.01 -23.04
C LEU A 210 20.81 21.88 -24.13
N ARG A 211 20.23 21.30 -25.19
CA ARG A 211 19.48 22.06 -26.22
C ARG A 211 18.32 22.84 -25.62
N LYS A 212 17.56 22.25 -24.68
CA LYS A 212 16.48 22.92 -23.95
C LYS A 212 16.99 24.07 -23.09
N ARG A 213 18.21 23.98 -22.56
CA ARG A 213 18.89 25.07 -21.84
C ARG A 213 19.44 26.13 -22.79
N THR A 214 20.00 25.75 -23.94
CA THR A 214 20.49 26.70 -24.96
C THR A 214 19.33 27.45 -25.64
N SER A 215 18.19 26.79 -25.87
CA SER A 215 16.95 27.41 -26.37
C SER A 215 16.29 28.35 -25.36
N ARG A 216 16.67 28.32 -24.07
CA ARG A 216 16.27 29.34 -23.09
C ARG A 216 17.07 30.64 -23.21
N THR A 217 18.21 30.61 -23.90
CA THR A 217 19.13 31.76 -24.01
C THR A 217 18.94 32.54 -25.31
N THR A 218 18.11 32.06 -26.24
CA THR A 218 17.81 32.79 -27.48
C THR A 218 16.30 32.91 -27.71
N SER A 219 15.83 34.14 -27.53
CA SER A 219 14.64 34.73 -28.16
C SER A 219 13.24 34.43 -27.56
N ASN A 220 12.70 35.50 -26.96
CA ASN A 220 11.29 35.87 -26.76
C ASN A 220 10.52 35.31 -25.54
N PHE A 221 10.65 36.06 -24.43
CA PHE A 221 9.76 36.05 -23.26
C PHE A 221 8.29 36.16 -23.68
N ARG A 222 7.49 35.13 -23.38
CA ARG A 222 6.04 35.12 -23.59
C ARG A 222 5.31 35.53 -22.31
N PRO A 223 4.48 36.60 -22.31
CA PRO A 223 3.72 37.06 -21.12
C PRO A 223 2.84 35.99 -20.48
N ALA A 224 2.32 35.05 -21.29
CA ALA A 224 1.42 33.99 -20.86
C ALA A 224 2.02 32.99 -19.84
N GLU A 225 3.34 32.77 -19.83
CA GLU A 225 3.96 31.87 -18.84
C GLU A 225 4.09 32.52 -17.46
N GLN A 226 4.27 33.84 -17.42
CA GLN A 226 4.35 34.58 -16.17
C GLN A 226 2.96 34.77 -15.56
N GLU A 227 1.94 34.98 -16.39
CA GLU A 227 0.53 34.94 -15.99
C GLU A 227 0.13 33.56 -15.46
N MET A 228 0.59 32.47 -16.09
CA MET A 228 0.31 31.11 -15.61
C MET A 228 0.99 30.81 -14.27
N ARG A 229 2.21 31.32 -14.03
CA ARG A 229 2.86 31.21 -12.71
C ARG A 229 2.17 32.06 -11.65
N ALA A 230 1.76 33.28 -11.99
CA ALA A 230 1.01 34.15 -11.08
C ALA A 230 -0.37 33.56 -10.74
N ALA A 231 -1.10 33.02 -11.72
CA ALA A 231 -2.36 32.34 -11.51
C ALA A 231 -2.20 31.09 -10.64
N LYS A 232 -1.13 30.32 -10.82
CA LYS A 232 -0.81 29.15 -9.99
C LYS A 232 -0.55 29.54 -8.53
N MET A 233 0.19 30.62 -8.30
CA MET A 233 0.44 31.15 -6.96
C MET A 233 -0.84 31.70 -6.31
N ASN A 234 -1.71 32.35 -7.08
CA ASN A 234 -3.00 32.83 -6.58
C ASN A 234 -3.96 31.70 -6.22
N ILE A 235 -3.99 30.61 -6.98
CA ILE A 235 -4.77 29.41 -6.66
C ILE A 235 -4.27 28.77 -5.36
N GLU A 236 -2.94 28.71 -5.17
CA GLU A 236 -2.32 28.18 -3.96
C GLU A 236 -2.65 29.03 -2.73
N LEU A 237 -2.59 30.35 -2.85
CA LEU A 237 -3.01 31.28 -1.79
C LEU A 237 -4.51 31.14 -1.45
N LEU A 238 -5.37 31.00 -2.46
CA LEU A 238 -6.81 30.83 -2.25
C LEU A 238 -7.13 29.50 -1.54
N ASN A 239 -6.43 28.42 -1.88
CA ASN A 239 -6.57 27.14 -1.20
C ASN A 239 -6.17 27.23 0.28
N ASN A 240 -5.05 27.90 0.58
CA ASN A 240 -4.60 28.13 1.94
C ASN A 240 -5.61 28.97 2.74
N GLU A 241 -6.25 29.97 2.09
CA GLU A 241 -7.27 30.80 2.74
C GLU A 241 -8.58 30.04 3.01
N ILE A 242 -9.00 29.15 2.11
CA ILE A 242 -10.14 28.24 2.33
C ILE A 242 -9.86 27.30 3.50
N GLU A 243 -8.64 26.76 3.59
CA GLU A 243 -8.22 25.88 4.68
C GLU A 243 -8.19 26.60 6.04
N ILE A 244 -7.65 27.82 6.09
CA ILE A 244 -7.69 28.67 7.29
C ILE A 244 -9.14 28.98 7.72
N ASN A 245 -10.03 29.25 6.76
CA ASN A 245 -11.44 29.50 7.07
C ASN A 245 -12.17 28.24 7.55
N HIS A 246 -11.82 27.06 7.04
CA HIS A 246 -12.29 25.78 7.56
C HIS A 246 -11.83 25.55 9.01
N LEU A 247 -10.55 25.79 9.29
CA LEU A 247 -9.99 25.70 10.64
C LEU A 247 -10.67 26.68 11.61
N ARG A 248 -10.92 27.93 11.18
CA ARG A 248 -11.64 28.94 11.99
C ARG A 248 -13.07 28.52 12.31
N LYS A 249 -13.81 27.94 11.36
CA LYS A 249 -15.17 27.40 11.59
C LYS A 249 -15.16 26.22 12.57
N GLN A 250 -14.14 25.37 12.52
CA GLN A 250 -13.98 24.23 13.43
C GLN A 250 -13.60 24.66 14.86
N ILE A 251 -12.91 25.79 15.01
CA ILE A 251 -12.61 26.39 16.32
C ILE A 251 -13.84 27.10 16.90
N MET A 252 -14.63 27.79 16.07
CA MET A 252 -15.87 28.44 16.53
C MET A 252 -16.96 27.45 16.93
N SER A 253 -17.05 26.26 16.30
CA SER A 253 -18.01 25.22 16.69
C SER A 253 -17.67 24.51 18.01
N ARG A 254 -16.46 24.73 18.56
CA ARG A 254 -15.98 24.13 19.82
C ARG A 254 -16.08 25.05 21.04
N LYS A 255 -16.57 26.29 20.91
CA LYS A 255 -16.76 27.23 22.03
C LYS A 255 -18.25 27.51 22.27
N MET A 256 -18.93 26.66 23.04
CA MET A 256 -20.03 27.04 23.96
C MET A 256 -20.44 25.87 24.86
N THR A 257 -20.04 25.91 26.13
CA THR A 257 -20.90 25.89 27.35
C THR A 257 -20.03 25.72 28.60
N PRO A 258 -20.08 26.66 29.58
CA PRO A 258 -19.46 26.49 30.88
C PRO A 258 -20.43 25.75 31.82
N SER A 259 -20.02 24.61 32.37
CA SER A 259 -20.77 23.96 33.45
C SER A 259 -20.05 24.19 34.77
N LEU A 260 -20.77 24.88 35.66
CA LEU A 260 -20.39 25.18 37.03
C LEU A 260 -20.19 23.90 37.84
N VAL A 261 -19.14 23.94 38.65
CA VAL A 261 -18.78 22.96 39.67
C VAL A 261 -19.83 22.99 40.78
N THR A 262 -20.34 21.83 41.20
CA THR A 262 -21.02 21.69 42.50
C THR A 262 -20.73 20.29 43.05
N PHE A 263 -19.93 20.23 44.11
CA PHE A 263 -19.77 19.03 44.96
C PHE A 263 -21.00 18.89 45.88
N PRO A 264 -21.42 17.66 46.23
CA PRO A 264 -21.51 17.29 47.66
C PRO A 264 -21.17 15.77 47.88
N PRO A 265 -21.28 15.17 49.09
CA PRO A 265 -20.14 14.70 49.86
C PRO A 265 -20.08 13.17 50.05
N LEU A 266 -18.89 12.73 50.43
CA LEU A 266 -18.50 11.57 51.26
C LEU A 266 -19.63 10.61 51.70
N GLU A 267 -19.60 9.36 51.20
CA GLU A 267 -20.06 8.16 51.91
C GLU A 267 -19.17 6.99 51.42
N GLU A 268 -18.27 6.53 52.28
CA GLU A 268 -17.62 5.22 52.14
C GLU A 268 -18.62 4.12 52.52
N PRO A 269 -18.66 3.01 51.76
CA PRO A 269 -18.67 1.72 52.44
C PRO A 269 -17.48 0.86 52.04
N ARG A 270 -16.81 0.42 53.10
CA ARG A 270 -15.69 -0.50 53.19
C ARG A 270 -15.89 -1.83 52.42
N SER A 271 -14.89 -2.14 51.60
CA SER A 271 -14.28 -3.46 51.34
C SER A 271 -14.94 -4.40 50.29
N PRO A 272 -14.17 -5.29 49.60
CA PRO A 272 -12.78 -5.65 49.85
C PRO A 272 -11.81 -5.47 48.65
N THR A 273 -10.61 -5.08 49.03
CA THR A 273 -9.36 -4.89 48.28
C THR A 273 -8.78 -6.19 47.72
N LEU A 274 -9.57 -7.02 47.03
CA LEU A 274 -9.08 -8.30 46.47
C LEU A 274 -8.89 -8.25 44.94
N THR A 275 -9.60 -7.37 44.23
CA THR A 275 -9.58 -7.35 42.75
C THR A 275 -8.40 -6.59 42.14
N LYS A 276 -7.75 -5.70 42.90
CA LYS A 276 -6.51 -5.03 42.44
C LYS A 276 -5.26 -5.88 42.63
N HIS A 277 -5.27 -6.87 43.52
CA HIS A 277 -4.16 -7.81 43.70
C HIS A 277 -4.26 -9.04 42.79
N LEU A 278 -5.45 -9.37 42.28
CA LEU A 278 -5.62 -10.54 41.39
C LEU A 278 -5.25 -10.27 39.92
N MET A 279 -5.27 -9.01 39.47
CA MET A 279 -4.90 -8.60 38.10
C MET A 279 -3.40 -8.29 37.95
N ASN A 280 -2.67 -8.24 39.08
CA ASN A 280 -1.21 -8.20 39.13
C ASN A 280 -0.64 -9.62 39.15
N GLN A 281 -1.17 -10.51 38.31
CA GLN A 281 -0.46 -11.75 37.99
C GLN A 281 0.82 -11.35 37.25
N SER A 282 1.85 -11.21 38.06
CA SER A 282 3.23 -10.96 37.73
C SER A 282 3.70 -11.84 36.58
N ASP A 283 3.72 -11.29 35.36
CA ASP A 283 4.26 -11.91 34.14
C ASP A 283 5.78 -12.13 34.16
N GLY A 284 6.42 -12.18 35.32
CA GLY A 284 7.88 -12.32 35.45
C GLY A 284 8.68 -11.15 34.87
N LEU A 285 8.03 -10.09 34.38
CA LEU A 285 8.66 -8.89 33.81
C LEU A 285 9.09 -7.90 34.91
N TYR A 286 9.74 -8.39 35.95
CA TYR A 286 10.24 -7.53 37.01
C TYR A 286 11.47 -6.73 36.57
N PRO A 287 11.62 -5.49 37.05
CA PRO A 287 12.81 -4.69 36.81
C PRO A 287 14.00 -5.46 37.32
N SER A 288 14.96 -5.68 36.45
CA SER A 288 16.08 -6.51 36.81
C SER A 288 17.28 -6.20 35.95
N PRO A 289 18.49 -6.49 36.45
CA PRO A 289 19.70 -6.00 35.80
C PRO A 289 19.76 -6.49 34.36
N TYR A 290 19.96 -5.54 33.46
CA TYR A 290 20.23 -5.83 32.06
C TYR A 290 21.66 -6.36 31.94
N ASP A 291 21.82 -7.43 31.17
CA ASP A 291 23.13 -8.00 30.86
C ASP A 291 23.43 -7.71 29.38
N PRO A 292 24.40 -6.83 29.06
CA PRO A 292 24.75 -6.49 27.69
C PRO A 292 25.23 -7.69 26.86
N MET A 293 25.76 -8.73 27.49
CA MET A 293 26.34 -9.86 26.78
C MET A 293 25.24 -10.80 26.24
N THR A 294 24.22 -11.07 27.05
CA THR A 294 23.05 -11.86 26.64
C THR A 294 21.97 -11.03 25.95
N GLY A 295 21.89 -9.74 26.26
CA GLY A 295 21.01 -8.77 25.61
C GLY A 295 19.54 -8.92 25.99
N PHE A 296 18.67 -8.68 25.01
CA PHE A 296 17.23 -8.71 25.18
C PHE A 296 16.51 -9.33 23.98
N VAL A 297 15.22 -9.61 24.14
CA VAL A 297 14.35 -10.11 23.08
C VAL A 297 13.17 -9.16 22.91
N VAL A 298 12.89 -8.82 21.65
CA VAL A 298 11.69 -8.07 21.27
C VAL A 298 10.68 -9.04 20.67
N PHE A 299 9.49 -9.09 21.24
CA PHE A 299 8.33 -9.80 20.68
C PHE A 299 7.44 -8.79 19.98
N TYR A 300 7.23 -8.96 18.69
CA TYR A 300 6.30 -8.19 17.88
C TYR A 300 4.99 -8.98 17.82
N ASP A 301 4.00 -8.58 18.61
CA ASP A 301 2.81 -9.39 18.83
C ASP A 301 1.76 -9.10 17.74
N PHE A 302 1.27 -7.87 17.64
CA PHE A 302 0.24 -7.49 16.65
C PHE A 302 0.21 -5.98 16.40
N ILE A 303 -0.49 -5.58 15.32
CA ILE A 303 -0.78 -4.19 14.96
C ILE A 303 -2.30 -4.01 14.90
N LEU A 304 -2.80 -2.92 15.48
CA LEU A 304 -4.21 -2.49 15.39
C LEU A 304 -4.30 -1.14 14.68
N GLY A 305 -5.51 -0.73 14.28
CA GLY A 305 -5.74 0.59 13.67
C GLY A 305 -5.25 0.74 12.23
N LEU A 306 -4.93 -0.37 11.54
CA LEU A 306 -4.47 -0.35 10.16
C LEU A 306 -5.58 0.07 9.19
N CYS A 307 -5.17 0.65 8.06
CA CYS A 307 -6.08 0.94 6.95
C CYS A 307 -6.76 -0.34 6.46
N LYS A 308 -8.09 -0.31 6.30
CA LYS A 308 -8.91 -1.45 5.85
C LYS A 308 -8.55 -1.97 4.46
N SER A 309 -7.92 -1.13 3.64
CA SER A 309 -7.48 -1.51 2.30
C SER A 309 -6.14 -2.25 2.30
N TYR A 310 -5.42 -2.27 3.43
CA TYR A 310 -4.16 -3.01 3.50
C TYR A 310 -4.42 -4.51 3.50
N ARG A 311 -3.63 -5.24 2.72
CA ARG A 311 -3.81 -6.69 2.51
C ARG A 311 -2.68 -7.50 3.14
N VAL A 312 -1.45 -7.03 2.99
CA VAL A 312 -0.26 -7.65 3.56
C VAL A 312 0.60 -6.56 4.17
N CYS A 313 1.16 -6.79 5.35
CA CYS A 313 2.13 -5.88 5.96
C CYS A 313 3.35 -6.63 6.51
N ARG A 314 4.47 -5.92 6.67
CA ARG A 314 5.65 -6.38 7.39
C ARG A 314 6.33 -5.22 8.11
N LEU A 315 7.14 -5.53 9.10
CA LEU A 315 8.01 -4.56 9.76
C LEU A 315 9.46 -4.73 9.27
N MET A 316 10.12 -3.61 9.00
CA MET A 316 11.58 -3.53 8.98
C MET A 316 12.04 -2.87 10.26
N VAL A 317 13.04 -3.43 10.92
CA VAL A 317 13.46 -3.07 12.28
C VAL A 317 14.96 -2.81 12.27
N GLY A 318 15.38 -1.63 12.73
CA GLY A 318 16.78 -1.33 12.97
C GLY A 318 16.98 -0.79 14.38
N ILE A 319 18.16 -1.04 14.93
CA ILE A 319 18.60 -0.45 16.19
C ILE A 319 19.48 0.73 15.82
N TYR A 320 19.24 1.89 16.41
CA TYR A 320 19.94 3.12 16.08
C TYR A 320 20.50 3.80 17.32
N SER A 321 21.71 4.35 17.21
CA SER A 321 22.22 5.36 18.13
C SER A 321 22.23 6.69 17.38
N GLY A 322 21.27 7.57 17.69
CA GLY A 322 21.02 8.77 16.87
C GLY A 322 20.57 8.41 15.45
N ASP A 323 21.37 8.77 14.45
CA ASP A 323 21.15 8.47 13.02
C ASP A 323 21.91 7.23 12.52
N VAL A 324 22.80 6.65 13.33
CA VAL A 324 23.62 5.51 12.95
C VAL A 324 22.90 4.20 13.28
N CYS A 325 22.72 3.34 12.27
CA CYS A 325 22.18 1.99 12.46
C CYS A 325 23.26 1.06 13.05
N LEU A 326 22.97 0.50 14.22
CA LEU A 326 23.79 -0.50 14.89
C LEU A 326 23.52 -1.87 14.25
N GLY A 327 24.30 -2.20 13.22
CA GLY A 327 24.16 -3.44 12.45
C GLY A 327 23.20 -3.31 11.26
N SER A 328 22.87 -4.45 10.64
CA SER A 328 21.90 -4.49 9.53
C SER A 328 20.46 -4.48 10.06
N PRO A 329 19.54 -3.72 9.42
CA PRO A 329 18.12 -3.82 9.74
C PRO A 329 17.59 -5.24 9.50
N SER A 330 16.78 -5.73 10.44
CA SER A 330 16.03 -6.99 10.33
C SER A 330 14.71 -6.77 9.60
N ILE A 331 14.34 -7.71 8.73
CA ILE A 331 13.06 -7.68 8.02
C ILE A 331 12.22 -8.82 8.56
N LEU A 332 11.10 -8.50 9.22
CA LEU A 332 10.19 -9.51 9.74
C LEU A 332 9.36 -10.14 8.60
N PRO A 333 8.88 -11.39 8.79
CA PRO A 333 8.02 -12.04 7.81
C PRO A 333 6.78 -11.21 7.46
N PRO A 334 6.34 -11.21 6.18
CA PRO A 334 5.07 -10.58 5.82
C PRO A 334 3.90 -11.35 6.41
N VAL A 335 2.89 -10.61 6.89
CA VAL A 335 1.65 -11.14 7.46
C VAL A 335 0.45 -10.53 6.76
N TYR A 336 -0.63 -11.30 6.67
CA TYR A 336 -1.89 -10.81 6.12
C TYR A 336 -2.60 -9.89 7.12
N CYS A 337 -3.16 -8.81 6.60
CA CYS A 337 -4.06 -7.95 7.34
C CYS A 337 -5.47 -8.57 7.30
N ASP A 338 -6.16 -8.58 8.44
CA ASP A 338 -7.48 -9.21 8.51
C ASP A 338 -8.51 -8.46 7.65
N PRO A 339 -9.24 -9.16 6.78
CA PRO A 339 -10.33 -8.55 6.02
C PRO A 339 -11.48 -8.19 6.96
N VAL A 340 -12.10 -7.04 6.70
CA VAL A 340 -13.27 -6.55 7.46
C VAL A 340 -14.41 -7.57 7.35
N SER A 341 -14.58 -8.40 8.38
CA SER A 341 -15.48 -9.56 8.34
C SER A 341 -16.90 -9.27 8.85
N SER A 342 -17.20 -8.05 9.33
CA SER A 342 -18.59 -7.69 9.68
C SER A 342 -18.91 -6.21 9.49
N PRO A 343 -20.12 -5.87 9.02
CA PRO A 343 -20.59 -4.50 8.87
C PRO A 343 -21.09 -3.85 10.18
N GLN A 344 -21.00 -4.52 11.33
CA GLN A 344 -21.71 -4.09 12.54
C GLN A 344 -20.89 -3.37 13.61
N HIS A 345 -19.58 -3.22 13.46
CA HIS A 345 -18.80 -2.33 14.33
C HIS A 345 -17.70 -1.65 13.52
N ASN A 346 -17.16 -0.54 14.04
CA ASN A 346 -15.96 0.12 13.54
C ASN A 346 -14.75 -0.85 13.60
N ALA A 347 -14.75 -1.89 12.77
CA ALA A 347 -13.73 -2.91 12.75
C ALA A 347 -12.49 -2.28 12.08
N GLU A 348 -11.54 -1.87 12.92
CA GLU A 348 -10.25 -1.37 12.49
C GLU A 348 -9.42 -2.50 11.88
N GLY A 349 -8.57 -2.19 10.91
CA GLY A 349 -7.65 -3.17 10.32
C GLY A 349 -6.66 -3.65 11.38
N LYS A 350 -6.33 -4.93 11.33
CA LYS A 350 -5.43 -5.58 12.30
C LYS A 350 -4.53 -6.60 11.61
N ALA A 351 -3.37 -6.86 12.20
CA ALA A 351 -2.42 -7.85 11.72
C ALA A 351 -1.71 -8.50 12.91
N ILE A 352 -1.62 -9.84 12.92
CA ILE A 352 -0.88 -10.59 13.95
C ILE A 352 0.52 -10.86 13.40
N LEU A 353 1.55 -10.35 14.07
CA LEU A 353 2.94 -10.48 13.66
C LEU A 353 3.59 -11.74 14.22
N ALA A 354 3.31 -12.04 15.50
CA ALA A 354 3.80 -13.21 16.24
C ALA A 354 5.28 -13.55 15.99
N SER A 355 6.12 -12.51 15.89
CA SER A 355 7.54 -12.64 15.55
C SER A 355 8.38 -12.23 16.76
N LYS A 356 9.52 -12.90 16.98
CA LYS A 356 10.47 -12.50 18.02
C LYS A 356 11.87 -12.30 17.46
N GLN A 357 12.61 -11.36 18.03
CA GLN A 357 13.95 -11.02 17.61
C GLN A 357 14.86 -10.93 18.84
N ALA A 358 15.88 -11.79 18.89
CA ALA A 358 16.94 -11.67 19.89
C ALA A 358 17.93 -10.58 19.47
N VAL A 359 18.37 -9.79 20.45
CA VAL A 359 19.24 -8.64 20.29
C VAL A 359 20.37 -8.74 21.32
N PRO A 360 21.46 -9.46 21.01
CA PRO A 360 22.63 -9.59 21.90
C PRO A 360 23.60 -8.40 21.73
N GLY A 361 24.48 -8.19 22.72
CA GLY A 361 25.66 -7.35 22.57
C GLY A 361 25.41 -5.83 22.57
N VAL A 362 24.20 -5.37 22.86
CA VAL A 362 23.88 -3.94 22.88
C VAL A 362 24.29 -3.33 24.22
N GLN A 363 25.20 -2.36 24.19
CA GLN A 363 25.60 -1.61 25.38
C GLN A 363 24.46 -0.67 25.83
N PRO A 364 24.18 -0.53 27.13
CA PRO A 364 23.17 0.39 27.63
C PRO A 364 23.51 1.84 27.31
N ALA A 365 22.58 2.55 26.66
CA ALA A 365 22.67 3.99 26.47
C ALA A 365 21.30 4.58 26.12
N THR A 366 20.99 5.76 26.65
CA THR A 366 19.75 6.51 26.35
C THR A 366 19.59 6.89 24.88
N SER A 367 20.72 7.02 24.15
CA SER A 367 20.73 7.35 22.72
C SER A 367 20.26 6.19 21.83
N ILE A 368 20.21 4.96 22.39
CA ILE A 368 19.84 3.77 21.64
C ILE A 368 18.33 3.64 21.55
N SER A 369 17.87 3.46 20.33
CA SER A 369 16.45 3.37 19.99
C SER A 369 16.19 2.28 18.97
N LEU A 370 15.04 1.65 19.10
CA LEU A 370 14.45 0.77 18.12
C LEU A 370 13.65 1.63 17.13
N VAL A 371 14.07 1.64 15.87
CA VAL A 371 13.34 2.31 14.78
C VAL A 371 12.74 1.23 13.89
N MET A 372 11.43 1.31 13.70
CA MET A 372 10.69 0.33 12.92
C MET A 372 9.92 1.03 11.82
N GLN A 373 9.87 0.42 10.65
CA GLN A 373 9.15 0.89 9.49
C GLN A 373 8.08 -0.13 9.09
N LEU A 374 6.84 0.32 9.01
CA LEU A 374 5.73 -0.46 8.46
C LEU A 374 5.76 -0.39 6.93
N GLN A 375 5.80 -1.55 6.30
CA GLN A 375 5.53 -1.70 4.88
C GLN A 375 4.22 -2.44 4.69
N ALA A 376 3.36 -1.98 3.78
CA ALA A 376 2.10 -2.66 3.48
C ALA A 376 1.71 -2.51 2.00
N SER A 377 1.04 -3.55 1.49
CA SER A 377 0.36 -3.56 0.20
C SER A 377 -1.13 -3.27 0.37
N GLY A 378 -1.79 -2.91 -0.72
CA GLY A 378 -3.13 -2.33 -0.74
C GLY A 378 -3.12 -0.85 -0.42
N GLY A 379 -4.30 -0.24 -0.35
CA GLY A 379 -4.45 1.22 -0.25
C GLY A 379 -3.96 1.97 -1.49
N TYR A 380 -4.12 3.28 -1.48
CA TYR A 380 -3.85 4.11 -2.65
C TYR A 380 -2.54 4.88 -2.49
N ASP A 381 -1.85 5.13 -3.59
CA ASP A 381 -0.75 6.08 -3.64
C ASP A 381 -1.27 7.53 -3.82
N ILE A 382 -0.35 8.49 -3.92
CA ILE A 382 -0.68 9.91 -4.14
C ILE A 382 -1.41 10.17 -5.47
N TYR A 383 -1.34 9.24 -6.41
CA TYR A 383 -1.99 9.31 -7.72
C TYR A 383 -3.33 8.56 -7.74
N GLY A 384 -3.73 7.94 -6.63
CA GLY A 384 -4.96 7.18 -6.52
C GLY A 384 -4.90 5.77 -7.09
N TYR A 385 -3.71 5.25 -7.43
CA TYR A 385 -3.54 3.87 -7.86
C TYR A 385 -3.40 2.95 -6.66
N GLU A 386 -4.00 1.76 -6.73
CA GLU A 386 -3.83 0.76 -5.69
C GLU A 386 -2.39 0.24 -5.69
N VAL A 387 -1.77 0.26 -4.51
CA VAL A 387 -0.39 -0.19 -4.34
C VAL A 387 -0.38 -1.71 -4.18
N THR A 388 0.13 -2.45 -5.15
CA THR A 388 0.11 -3.92 -5.14
C THR A 388 1.29 -4.55 -4.41
N HIS A 389 2.40 -3.83 -4.25
CA HIS A 389 3.62 -4.29 -3.59
C HIS A 389 3.73 -3.76 -2.15
N LEU A 390 4.66 -4.31 -1.35
CA LEU A 390 4.93 -3.83 0.00
C LEU A 390 5.66 -2.48 -0.06
N ALA A 391 4.91 -1.39 0.07
CA ALA A 391 5.46 -0.04 0.08
C ALA A 391 5.58 0.50 1.52
N PRO A 392 6.55 1.38 1.80
CA PRO A 392 6.61 2.14 3.06
C PRO A 392 5.29 2.87 3.33
N ARG A 393 4.70 2.68 4.50
CA ARG A 393 3.46 3.37 4.92
C ARG A 393 3.64 4.26 6.14
N GLY A 394 4.46 3.81 7.09
CA GLY A 394 4.70 4.56 8.32
C GLY A 394 5.93 4.05 9.04
N TRP A 395 6.26 4.69 10.15
CA TRP A 395 7.42 4.36 10.95
C TRP A 395 7.18 4.70 12.42
N MET A 396 8.03 4.21 13.30
CA MET A 396 7.95 4.47 14.73
C MET A 396 9.32 4.37 15.37
N LYS A 397 9.47 5.02 16.52
CA LYS A 397 10.70 5.06 17.30
C LYS A 397 10.39 4.77 18.76
N LEU A 398 11.21 3.93 19.39
CA LEU A 398 11.12 3.56 20.79
C LEU A 398 12.52 3.56 21.41
N HIS A 399 12.75 4.33 22.47
CA HIS A 399 14.02 4.22 23.22
C HIS A 399 14.07 2.91 23.98
N LEU A 400 15.23 2.24 23.95
CA LEU A 400 15.39 0.92 24.56
C LEU A 400 15.83 1.00 26.03
N PHE A 401 16.55 2.06 26.41
CA PHE A 401 17.05 2.28 27.76
C PHE A 401 16.49 3.57 28.37
N ASP A 402 16.20 3.54 29.67
CA ASP A 402 15.78 4.71 30.44
C ASP A 402 16.97 5.61 30.81
N HIS A 403 16.72 6.74 31.48
CA HIS A 403 17.76 7.67 31.92
C HIS A 403 18.77 7.10 32.94
N HIS A 404 18.52 5.90 33.46
CA HIS A 404 19.41 5.18 34.37
C HIS A 404 20.09 4.01 33.64
N ASP A 405 20.09 4.01 32.31
CA ASP A 405 20.65 2.97 31.45
C ASP A 405 20.04 1.58 31.71
N ARG A 406 18.79 1.53 32.14
CA ARG A 406 18.05 0.27 32.34
C ARG A 406 17.17 0.00 31.15
N LEU A 407 17.19 -1.25 30.69
CA LEU A 407 16.29 -1.72 29.63
C LEU A 407 14.82 -1.51 30.04
N ILE A 408 14.02 -0.89 29.16
CA ILE A 408 12.58 -0.72 29.37
C ILE A 408 11.81 -2.04 29.17
N THR A 409 11.97 -2.97 30.11
CA THR A 409 11.27 -4.26 30.09
C THR A 409 9.77 -4.06 30.32
N GLY A 410 8.93 -4.68 29.49
CA GLY A 410 7.47 -4.54 29.63
C GLY A 410 6.68 -4.81 28.35
N ARG A 411 5.39 -4.47 28.41
CA ARG A 411 4.44 -4.52 27.30
C ARG A 411 4.14 -3.11 26.81
N TRP A 412 4.52 -2.84 25.57
CA TRP A 412 4.51 -1.50 25.01
C TRP A 412 3.59 -1.40 23.80
N LYS A 413 2.81 -0.34 23.73
CA LYS A 413 2.12 0.07 22.50
C LYS A 413 2.70 1.36 21.96
N VAL A 414 2.99 1.40 20.66
CA VAL A 414 3.70 2.49 20.00
C VAL A 414 2.90 2.96 18.77
N PRO A 415 2.52 4.24 18.69
CA PRO A 415 1.82 4.79 17.52
C PRO A 415 2.70 4.77 16.27
N ILE A 416 2.11 4.38 15.13
CA ILE A 416 2.77 4.43 13.83
C ILE A 416 2.63 5.84 13.25
N ARG A 417 3.74 6.48 12.91
CA ARG A 417 3.81 7.86 12.39
C ARG A 417 3.94 7.88 10.88
N LEU A 418 3.48 8.96 10.25
CA LEU A 418 3.63 9.20 8.82
C LEU A 418 5.11 9.36 8.43
N LEU A 419 5.43 8.95 7.20
CA LEU A 419 6.75 9.11 6.59
C LEU A 419 7.06 10.58 6.28
N PRO A 420 8.35 10.95 6.11
CA PRO A 420 9.55 10.10 6.10
C PRO A 420 10.06 9.72 7.49
N ALA A 421 10.70 8.55 7.59
CA ALA A 421 11.37 8.10 8.80
C ALA A 421 12.64 8.91 9.06
N LYS A 422 12.82 9.39 10.30
CA LYS A 422 13.98 10.17 10.73
C LYS A 422 14.50 9.66 12.08
N PRO A 423 15.45 8.71 12.09
CA PRO A 423 15.99 8.13 13.33
C PRO A 423 16.57 9.14 14.31
N SER A 424 17.14 10.25 13.81
CA SER A 424 17.73 11.32 14.62
C SER A 424 16.72 12.14 15.45
N MET A 425 15.42 12.10 15.12
CA MET A 425 14.40 12.85 15.85
C MET A 425 14.25 12.36 17.28
N THR A 426 14.10 13.28 18.23
CA THR A 426 13.77 12.97 19.62
C THR A 426 12.36 12.39 19.76
N THR A 427 12.05 11.74 20.88
CA THR A 427 10.69 11.20 21.11
C THR A 427 9.63 12.30 21.06
N ALA A 428 9.94 13.49 21.58
CA ALA A 428 9.04 14.63 21.56
C ALA A 428 8.74 15.06 20.11
N GLU A 429 9.77 15.19 19.27
CA GLU A 429 9.61 15.54 17.86
C GLU A 429 8.82 14.47 17.09
N VAL A 430 9.07 13.18 17.34
CA VAL A 430 8.31 12.08 16.74
C VAL A 430 6.83 12.15 17.13
N ASN A 431 6.52 12.59 18.35
CA ASN A 431 5.14 12.72 18.82
C ASN A 431 4.37 13.85 18.12
N PHE A 432 5.06 14.85 17.55
CA PHE A 432 4.44 15.88 16.70
C PHE A 432 4.15 15.39 15.28
N VAL A 433 4.76 14.29 14.83
CA VAL A 433 4.44 13.71 13.53
C VAL A 433 3.03 13.10 13.60
N PRO A 434 2.14 13.37 12.63
CA PRO A 434 0.82 12.78 12.62
C PRO A 434 0.87 11.24 12.63
N GLN A 435 -0.07 10.63 13.34
CA GLN A 435 -0.25 9.18 13.34
C GLN A 435 -0.81 8.73 11.98
N LEU A 436 -0.33 7.59 11.49
CA LEU A 436 -0.85 6.92 10.31
C LEU A 436 -2.18 6.26 10.69
N ASP A 437 -3.29 6.83 10.22
CA ASP A 437 -4.63 6.45 10.65
C ASP A 437 -4.73 6.45 12.19
N ASN A 438 -5.12 5.32 12.78
CA ASN A 438 -5.05 5.07 14.22
C ASN A 438 -4.08 3.92 14.53
N ALA A 439 -3.11 3.68 13.66
CA ALA A 439 -2.33 2.47 13.70
C ALA A 439 -1.35 2.46 14.89
N GLU A 440 -1.31 1.34 15.62
CA GLU A 440 -0.47 1.13 16.80
C GLU A 440 0.17 -0.26 16.77
N LEU A 441 1.47 -0.33 17.02
CA LEU A 441 2.21 -1.58 17.21
C LEU A 441 2.20 -1.99 18.68
N TYR A 442 1.87 -3.25 18.95
CA TYR A 442 1.90 -3.87 20.27
C TYR A 442 3.08 -4.85 20.33
N LEU A 443 4.00 -4.62 21.27
CA LEU A 443 5.24 -5.37 21.40
C LEU A 443 5.62 -5.60 22.87
N ARG A 444 6.49 -6.59 23.12
CA ARG A 444 7.10 -6.84 24.43
C ARG A 444 8.61 -6.75 24.32
N ILE A 445 9.23 -6.08 25.29
CA ILE A 445 10.69 -6.05 25.44
C ILE A 445 10.99 -6.79 26.73
N VAL A 446 11.85 -7.80 26.66
CA VAL A 446 12.19 -8.63 27.82
C VAL A 446 13.67 -8.94 27.83
N ASN A 447 14.26 -9.06 29.02
CA ASN A 447 15.61 -9.58 29.15
C ASN A 447 15.66 -11.02 28.59
N THR A 448 16.76 -11.39 27.92
CA THR A 448 16.93 -12.70 27.27
C THR A 448 16.60 -13.87 28.20
N ARG A 449 16.90 -13.79 29.49
CA ARG A 449 16.61 -14.87 30.44
C ARG A 449 15.11 -15.16 30.67
N TYR A 450 14.23 -14.22 30.31
CA TYR A 450 12.78 -14.39 30.37
C TYR A 450 12.17 -14.74 29.02
N ALA A 451 12.97 -14.84 27.95
CA ALA A 451 12.47 -15.04 26.60
C ALA A 451 11.69 -16.34 26.43
N GLU A 452 12.12 -17.43 27.07
CA GLU A 452 11.49 -18.75 26.95
C GLU A 452 10.12 -18.76 27.63
N ILE A 453 10.04 -18.18 28.84
CA ILE A 453 8.78 -18.00 29.56
C ILE A 453 7.83 -17.13 28.72
N GLN A 454 8.32 -16.02 28.18
CA GLN A 454 7.52 -15.07 27.40
C GLN A 454 7.13 -15.61 26.01
N SER A 455 7.89 -16.56 25.47
CA SER A 455 7.53 -17.27 24.23
C SER A 455 6.30 -18.16 24.40
N SER A 456 6.01 -18.64 25.61
CA SER A 456 4.83 -19.47 25.91
C SER A 456 3.55 -18.67 26.14
N VAL A 457 3.64 -17.35 26.31
CA VAL A 457 2.49 -16.48 26.57
C VAL A 457 1.67 -16.33 25.28
N PRO A 458 0.36 -16.64 25.29
CA PRO A 458 -0.48 -16.59 24.11
C PRO A 458 -0.68 -15.15 23.61
N ILE A 459 -0.54 -14.97 22.29
CA ILE A 459 -0.76 -13.68 21.63
C ILE A 459 -2.26 -13.55 21.34
N SER A 460 -2.89 -12.56 21.98
CA SER A 460 -4.31 -12.24 21.77
C SER A 460 -4.54 -10.74 21.76
N ILE A 461 -5.25 -10.28 20.73
CA ILE A 461 -5.62 -8.88 20.54
C ILE A 461 -6.57 -8.40 21.66
N ASN A 462 -7.33 -9.30 22.28
CA ASN A 462 -8.21 -8.97 23.40
C ASN A 462 -7.42 -8.45 24.62
N ASN A 463 -6.11 -8.77 24.67
CA ASN A 463 -5.20 -8.30 25.70
C ASN A 463 -4.58 -6.95 25.32
N ALA A 464 -5.06 -6.21 24.31
CA ALA A 464 -4.52 -4.88 23.99
C ALA A 464 -4.53 -3.93 25.21
N GLY A 465 -5.50 -4.07 26.12
CA GLY A 465 -5.62 -3.24 27.32
C GLY A 465 -4.48 -3.39 28.34
N ILE A 466 -3.65 -4.45 28.28
CA ILE A 466 -2.50 -4.62 29.19
C ILE A 466 -1.21 -3.96 28.65
N TYR A 467 -1.21 -3.45 27.42
CA TYR A 467 -0.07 -2.74 26.83
C TYR A 467 -0.15 -1.25 27.12
N GLN A 468 0.99 -0.67 27.49
CA GLN A 468 1.08 0.72 27.93
C GLN A 468 1.95 1.55 26.98
N PHE A 469 1.77 2.86 26.97
CA PHE A 469 2.68 3.73 26.26
C PHE A 469 4.05 3.74 26.97
N PRO A 470 5.17 3.75 26.21
CA PRO A 470 6.50 3.88 26.78
C PRO A 470 6.65 5.15 27.63
N PRO A 471 7.50 5.12 28.68
CA PRO A 471 7.76 6.30 29.50
C PRO A 471 8.39 7.40 28.63
N VAL A 472 7.84 8.62 28.71
CA VAL A 472 8.38 9.78 27.99
C VAL A 472 9.64 10.25 28.69
N GLN A 473 10.76 10.24 27.98
CA GLN A 473 12.02 10.79 28.47
C GLN A 473 11.94 12.32 28.52
N THR A 474 11.72 12.90 29.69
CA THR A 474 11.83 14.35 29.88
C THR A 474 13.31 14.72 29.95
N PRO A 475 13.84 15.57 29.04
CA PRO A 475 15.19 16.08 29.18
C PRO A 475 15.28 16.88 30.48
N ARG A 476 16.24 16.55 31.35
CA ARG A 476 16.56 17.39 32.50
C ARG A 476 17.07 18.73 31.98
N HIS A 477 16.36 19.82 32.30
CA HIS A 477 16.99 21.13 32.33
C HIS A 477 18.18 21.07 33.31
N PRO A 478 19.38 21.54 32.92
CA PRO A 478 20.41 21.83 33.90
C PRO A 478 19.92 23.02 34.73
N LEU A 479 19.31 22.73 35.89
CA LEU A 479 19.05 23.74 36.92
C LEU A 479 20.39 24.08 37.56
N GLY A 480 21.10 25.02 36.96
CA GLY A 480 21.94 25.95 37.67
C GLY A 480 21.19 27.27 37.75
N VAL A 481 20.65 27.59 38.92
CA VAL A 481 20.87 28.82 39.69
C VAL A 481 19.94 28.72 40.90
N GLN A 482 20.58 28.69 42.06
CA GLN A 482 19.98 28.80 43.37
C GLN A 482 19.42 30.23 43.50
N GLU A 483 18.14 30.43 43.19
CA GLU A 483 17.41 31.62 43.61
C GLU A 483 17.11 31.49 45.11
N SER A 484 18.02 32.05 45.90
CA SER A 484 17.72 32.44 47.28
C SER A 484 16.58 33.45 47.25
N HIS A 485 15.49 33.09 47.93
CA HIS A 485 14.47 34.01 48.40
C HIS A 485 15.11 35.24 49.06
N GLU A 486 14.86 36.43 48.52
CA GLU A 486 14.66 37.59 49.38
C GLU A 486 13.75 38.63 48.72
N SER A 487 12.81 39.10 49.54
CA SER A 487 11.64 39.88 49.17
C SER A 487 11.96 41.32 48.78
N ILE A 488 11.22 41.75 47.78
CA ILE A 488 10.85 43.12 47.41
C ILE A 488 10.95 44.12 48.58
N LYS A 489 11.83 45.11 48.47
CA LYS A 489 11.62 46.47 49.02
C LYS A 489 12.05 47.53 48.00
N SER A 490 11.14 48.48 47.80
CA SER A 490 11.21 49.67 46.94
C SER A 490 12.43 50.56 47.20
N PRO A 491 12.92 51.30 46.20
CA PRO A 491 13.98 52.27 46.38
C PRO A 491 13.40 53.57 46.94
N ASP A 492 14.07 54.16 47.93
CA ASP A 492 14.26 55.61 48.03
C ASP A 492 15.20 55.96 49.20
N ASP A 493 16.10 56.89 48.85
CA ASP A 493 16.71 57.93 49.68
C ASP A 493 17.93 57.68 50.61
N GLN A 494 18.97 58.44 50.27
CA GLN A 494 19.90 59.22 51.11
C GLN A 494 21.22 58.61 51.67
N ARG A 495 22.29 59.16 51.07
CA ARG A 495 23.44 59.88 51.67
C ARG A 495 24.60 59.12 52.35
N GLU A 496 25.77 59.41 51.78
CA GLU A 496 27.06 59.78 52.41
C GLU A 496 27.61 58.96 53.60
N ARG A 497 28.77 58.35 53.39
CA ARG A 497 30.08 58.60 54.08
C ARG A 497 31.09 57.52 53.66
N VAL A 498 32.13 57.83 52.88
CA VAL A 498 33.47 58.32 53.29
C VAL A 498 34.19 57.37 54.28
N HIS A 499 35.14 56.55 53.79
CA HIS A 499 36.59 56.61 54.06
C HIS A 499 37.32 55.30 53.69
N ASP A 500 38.36 55.46 52.87
CA ASP A 500 39.70 54.86 52.91
C ASP A 500 39.95 53.57 53.70
N SER A 501 40.57 52.57 53.04
CA SER A 501 42.00 52.31 53.27
C SER A 501 42.61 51.31 52.28
N THR A 502 43.70 51.77 51.69
CA THR A 502 44.73 51.16 50.85
C THR A 502 45.46 49.96 51.52
N PHE A 503 46.32 49.28 50.73
CA PHE A 503 47.34 48.25 51.05
C PHE A 503 46.87 46.78 51.01
N SER A 504 47.57 45.82 50.38
CA SER A 504 48.78 45.84 49.56
C SER A 504 48.92 44.50 48.82
N GLN A 505 49.56 44.56 47.67
CA GLN A 505 50.12 43.44 46.94
C GLN A 505 51.11 42.65 47.82
N HIS A 506 51.14 41.32 47.67
CA HIS A 506 52.41 40.62 47.40
C HIS A 506 52.18 39.24 46.76
N LEU A 507 52.72 39.15 45.55
CA LEU A 507 53.03 37.95 44.78
C LEU A 507 54.38 37.41 45.28
N VAL A 508 54.51 36.12 45.61
CA VAL A 508 55.77 35.37 45.45
C VAL A 508 55.45 33.89 45.19
N ASN A 509 55.75 33.45 43.97
CA ASN A 509 56.08 32.07 43.63
C ASN A 509 57.50 31.76 44.12
N THR A 510 57.72 30.59 44.72
CA THR A 510 58.89 29.74 44.39
C THR A 510 58.78 28.32 44.95
N ALA A 511 58.79 27.36 44.03
CA ALA A 511 59.42 26.04 44.02
C ALA A 511 59.82 25.34 45.34
N SER A 512 59.31 24.11 45.50
CA SER A 512 60.11 22.87 45.45
C SER A 512 59.25 21.71 44.99
#